data_AF-A0A352S9C8-F1
#
_entry.id   AF-A0A352S9C8-F1
#
_cell.length_a   1.000
_cell.length_b   1.000
_cell.length_c   1.000
_cell.angle_alpha   90.00
_cell.angle_beta   90.00
_cell.angle_gamma   90.00
#
_symmetry.space_group_name_H-M   'P 1'
#
loop_
_entity.id
_entity.type
_entity.pdbx_description
1 polymer ?
#
loop_
_entity_poly.entity_id
_entity_poly.type
_entity_poly.pdbx_seq_one_letter_code
_entity_poly.pdbx_strand_id
1 'polypeptide(L)' 'MMRQMQGGGKGGAFSFGKSRARLIDENQNAVTFADVAGCDESKEEVVELVDFLKDPQKFQKLGGRIPRGVLLVGPPG' A
#
# COMPACT_ATOMS: atom_id res chain seq x y z
N MET A 1 -6.82 -22.94 47.82
CA MET A 1 -7.92 -22.01 47.52
C MET A 1 -7.62 -21.30 46.21
N MET A 2 -8.62 -21.24 45.34
CA MET A 2 -8.66 -20.62 44.02
C MET A 2 -8.94 -19.10 44.07
N ARG A 3 -8.71 -18.45 42.91
CA ARG A 3 -9.34 -17.21 42.40
C ARG A 3 -8.65 -15.91 42.87
N GLN A 4 -8.18 -15.02 41.99
CA GLN A 4 -8.87 -14.51 40.81
C GLN A 4 -7.89 -13.92 39.77
N MET A 5 -7.77 -14.61 38.62
CA MET A 5 -7.65 -13.95 37.33
C MET A 5 -8.89 -13.07 37.12
N GLN A 6 -8.71 -11.88 36.51
CA GLN A 6 -9.61 -11.22 35.56
C GLN A 6 -9.90 -9.74 35.86
N GLY A 7 -9.56 -8.90 34.88
CA GLY A 7 -10.05 -7.53 34.70
C GLY A 7 -8.89 -6.52 34.60
N GLY A 8 -8.60 -5.88 33.48
CA GLY A 8 -9.27 -5.78 32.19
C GLY A 8 -8.52 -4.73 31.36
N GLY A 9 -8.68 -4.78 30.04
CA GLY A 9 -8.23 -3.71 29.15
C GLY A 9 -6.93 -4.01 28.40
N LYS A 10 -7.06 -4.78 27.32
CA LYS A 10 -6.20 -4.63 26.13
C LYS A 10 -6.06 -3.13 25.82
N GLY A 11 -4.88 -2.55 25.99
CA GLY A 11 -4.55 -1.20 25.48
C GLY A 11 -4.24 -0.14 26.55
N GLY A 12 -3.29 -0.41 27.45
CA GLY A 12 -2.67 0.63 28.27
C GLY A 12 -1.76 1.57 27.46
N ALA A 13 -1.23 2.62 28.13
CA ALA A 13 -0.32 3.64 27.60
C ALA A 13 0.85 3.11 26.73
N PHE A 14 1.19 1.83 26.82
CA PHE A 14 2.16 1.12 25.99
C PHE A 14 1.73 0.82 24.54
N SER A 15 0.50 1.17 24.13
CA SER A 15 0.05 1.07 22.73
C SER A 15 0.12 2.40 21.97
N PHE A 16 0.36 3.52 22.66
CA PHE A 16 0.55 4.84 22.06
C PHE A 16 1.93 4.89 21.40
N GLY A 17 1.97 4.87 20.07
CA GLY A 17 3.23 4.86 19.30
C GLY A 17 3.44 3.63 18.43
N LYS A 18 2.62 2.58 18.59
CA LYS A 18 2.61 1.47 17.62
C LYS A 18 1.89 1.91 16.33
N SER A 19 2.50 1.61 15.20
CA SER A 19 1.91 1.86 13.88
C SER A 19 0.54 1.18 13.78
N ARG A 20 -0.46 1.92 13.32
CA ARG A 20 -1.80 1.41 12.99
C ARG A 20 -1.93 1.02 11.52
N ALA A 21 -0.81 0.93 10.79
CA ALA A 21 -0.82 0.57 9.38
C ALA A 21 -1.52 -0.79 9.19
N ARG A 22 -2.48 -0.81 8.27
CA ARG A 22 -3.10 -2.07 7.82
C ARG A 22 -2.15 -2.67 6.78
N LEU A 23 -1.56 -3.82 7.11
CA LEU A 23 -0.87 -4.64 6.12
C LEU A 23 -1.92 -5.33 5.26
N ILE A 24 -1.83 -5.18 3.96
CA ILE A 24 -2.67 -5.87 2.98
C ILE A 24 -1.80 -6.99 2.41
N ASP A 25 -2.31 -8.22 2.48
CA ASP A 25 -1.65 -9.40 1.92
C ASP A 25 -1.83 -9.41 0.40
N GLU A 26 -0.85 -9.90 -0.36
CA GLU A 26 -0.84 -9.91 -1.82
C GLU A 26 -2.09 -10.62 -2.40
N ASN A 27 -2.64 -11.58 -1.66
CA ASN A 27 -3.82 -12.35 -2.04
C ASN A 27 -5.16 -11.58 -1.91
N GLN A 28 -5.15 -10.33 -1.43
CA GLN A 28 -6.39 -9.58 -1.15
C GLN A 28 -6.76 -8.52 -2.19
N ASN A 29 -5.89 -8.21 -3.15
CA ASN A 29 -6.20 -7.22 -4.19
C ASN A 29 -6.76 -7.87 -5.45
N ALA A 30 -8.07 -7.81 -5.61
CA ALA A 30 -8.78 -8.30 -6.81
C ALA A 30 -8.91 -7.24 -7.92
N VAL A 31 -8.56 -5.97 -7.65
CA VAL A 31 -8.78 -4.85 -8.58
C VAL A 31 -7.57 -4.67 -9.50
N THR A 32 -7.83 -4.55 -10.79
CA THR A 32 -6.84 -4.33 -11.85
C THR A 32 -7.13 -3.03 -12.62
N PHE A 33 -6.22 -2.62 -13.50
CA PHE A 33 -6.47 -1.45 -14.38
C PHE A 33 -7.67 -1.64 -15.32
N ALA A 34 -8.08 -2.89 -15.59
CA ALA A 34 -9.27 -3.18 -16.39
C ALA A 34 -10.57 -2.79 -15.67
N ASP A 35 -10.56 -2.72 -14.33
CA ASP A 35 -11.72 -2.38 -13.51
C ASP A 35 -11.89 -0.85 -13.32
N VAL A 36 -10.97 -0.06 -13.86
CA VAL A 36 -10.98 1.41 -13.78
C VAL A 36 -11.41 1.97 -15.13
N ALA A 37 -12.41 2.84 -15.19
CA ALA A 37 -12.84 3.51 -16.41
C ALA A 37 -12.23 4.92 -16.52
N GLY A 38 -11.89 5.36 -17.74
CA GLY A 38 -11.28 6.68 -17.99
C GLY A 38 -9.88 6.84 -17.39
N CYS A 39 -9.45 8.10 -17.23
CA CYS A 39 -8.12 8.46 -16.72
C CYS A 39 -6.99 7.79 -17.51
N ASP A 40 -7.12 7.73 -18.83
CA ASP A 40 -6.25 6.92 -19.69
C ASP A 40 -4.79 7.38 -19.58
N GLU A 41 -4.54 8.69 -19.56
CA GLU A 41 -3.20 9.25 -19.36
C GLU A 41 -2.63 8.86 -17.99
N SER A 42 -3.43 8.99 -16.93
CA SER A 42 -2.98 8.64 -15.56
C SER A 42 -2.71 7.15 -15.41
N LYS A 43 -3.47 6.28 -16.09
CA LYS A 43 -3.19 4.84 -16.11
C LYS A 43 -1.89 4.54 -16.82
N GLU A 44 -1.63 5.13 -17.97
CA GLU A 44 -0.37 4.93 -18.70
C GLU A 44 0.85 5.28 -17.86
N GLU A 45 0.81 6.42 -17.15
CA GLU A 45 1.89 6.82 -16.25
C GLU A 45 2.12 5.83 -15.10
N VAL A 46 1.04 5.32 -14.48
CA VAL A 46 1.16 4.37 -13.36
C VAL A 46 1.52 2.97 -13.86
N VAL A 47 1.15 2.59 -15.08
CA VAL A 47 1.58 1.33 -15.70
C VAL A 47 3.10 1.28 -15.86
N GLU A 48 3.74 2.38 -16.23
CA GLU A 48 5.22 2.45 -16.26
C GLU A 48 5.82 2.13 -14.89
N LEU A 49 5.23 2.66 -13.80
CA LEU A 49 5.67 2.38 -12.44
C LEU A 49 5.52 0.89 -12.10
N VAL A 50 4.39 0.28 -12.49
CA VAL A 50 4.14 -1.16 -12.30
C VAL A 50 5.15 -1.99 -13.08
N ASP A 51 5.46 -1.63 -14.32
CA ASP A 51 6.46 -2.32 -15.14
C ASP A 51 7.86 -2.21 -14.55
N PHE A 52 8.21 -1.04 -14.01
CA PHE A 52 9.45 -0.87 -13.25
C PHE A 52 9.48 -1.81 -12.03
N LEU A 53 8.40 -1.89 -11.27
CA LEU A 53 8.35 -2.76 -10.09
C LEU A 53 8.43 -4.25 -10.44
N LYS A 54 7.88 -4.64 -11.60
CA LYS A 54 7.94 -6.02 -12.11
C LYS A 54 9.32 -6.41 -12.62
N ASP A 55 9.99 -5.54 -13.38
CA ASP A 55 11.33 -5.79 -13.92
C ASP A 55 12.26 -4.57 -13.72
N PRO A 56 12.70 -4.31 -12.47
CA PRO A 56 13.50 -3.13 -12.17
C PRO A 56 14.88 -3.16 -12.84
N GLN A 57 15.38 -4.36 -13.19
CA GLN A 57 16.69 -4.51 -13.82
C GLN A 57 16.70 -3.97 -15.24
N LYS A 58 15.62 -4.19 -16.01
CA LYS A 58 15.47 -3.65 -17.37
C LYS A 58 15.61 -2.12 -17.38
N PHE A 59 14.95 -1.44 -16.44
CA PHE A 59 14.98 0.02 -16.36
C PHE A 59 16.32 0.54 -15.83
N GLN A 60 16.91 -0.10 -14.81
CA GLN A 60 18.21 0.30 -14.28
C GLN A 60 19.33 0.20 -15.32
N LYS A 61 19.31 -0.82 -16.19
CA LYS A 61 20.29 -0.98 -17.30
C LYS A 61 20.23 0.19 -18.29
N LEU A 62 19.06 0.79 -18.47
CA LEU A 62 18.85 1.97 -19.32
C LEU A 62 19.12 3.29 -18.56
N GLY A 63 19.54 3.23 -17.29
CA GLY A 63 19.79 4.39 -16.44
C GLY A 63 18.54 4.94 -15.74
N GLY A 64 17.40 4.25 -15.85
CA GLY A 64 16.15 4.61 -15.20
C GLY A 64 16.25 4.55 -13.67
N ARG A 65 15.68 5.54 -12.99
CA ARG A 65 15.62 5.61 -11.52
C ARG A 65 14.17 5.47 -11.05
N ILE A 66 13.97 4.68 -10.01
CA ILE A 66 12.64 4.49 -9.44
C ILE A 66 12.15 5.78 -8.75
N PRO A 67 10.92 6.22 -9.03
CA PRO A 67 10.25 7.24 -8.22
C PRO A 67 10.13 6.77 -6.77
N ARG A 68 10.40 7.66 -5.81
CA ARG A 68 10.39 7.31 -4.37
C ARG A 68 9.01 7.43 -3.73
N GLY A 69 8.04 7.96 -4.47
CA GLY A 69 6.66 8.11 -4.06
C GLY A 69 5.85 8.72 -5.21
N VAL A 70 4.54 8.50 -5.18
CA VAL A 70 3.57 9.08 -6.11
C VAL A 70 2.50 9.78 -5.27
N LEU A 71 2.12 10.99 -5.65
CA LEU A 71 1.01 11.72 -5.04
C LEU A 71 -0.15 11.74 -6.03
N LEU A 72 -1.28 11.14 -5.65
CA LEU A 72 -2.51 11.16 -6.44
C LEU A 72 -3.39 12.31 -5.96
N VAL A 73 -3.84 13.18 -6.87
CA VAL A 73 -4.61 14.39 -6.56
C VAL A 73 -5.86 14.44 -7.45
N GLY A 74 -6.99 14.81 -6.87
CA GLY A 74 -8.26 14.98 -7.58
C GLY A 74 -9.37 15.47 -6.66
N PRO A 75 -10.54 15.82 -7.23
CA PRO A 75 -11.75 16.00 -6.44
C PRO A 75 -12.10 14.72 -5.68
N PRO A 76 -12.96 14.80 -4.65
CA PRO A 76 -13.45 13.61 -3.98
C PRO A 76 -14.31 12.78 -4.95
N GLY A 77 -13.88 11.53 -5.20
CA GLY A 77 -14.60 10.58 -6.06
C GLY A 77 -14.46 10.91 -7.54
#